data_AF-A0A2S2PNH2-F1
#
_entry.id   AF-A0A2S2PNH2-F1
#
_cell.length_a   1.000
_cell.length_b   1.000
_cell.length_c   1.000
_cell.angle_alpha   90.00
_cell.angle_beta   90.00
_cell.angle_gamma   90.00
#
_symmetry.space_group_name_H-M   'P 1'
#
loop_
_entity.id
_entity.type
_entity.pdbx_description
1 polymer ?
#
loop_
_entity_poly.entity_id
_entity_poly.type
_entity_poly.pdbx_seq_one_letter_code
_entity_poly.pdbx_strand_id
1 'polypeptide(L)'
;MIKGKNVIEKGLYTKDTYKTVCQCLLSQIILLNRRRSGEVERIKVTDYLDRDKNKMQNEILQSLTEVEARLSKNFVRFVIRGKKGRGVPVLLTPILKDTLDVLINIRSSVDVLESNPYIFAIPFTVEGTYRGTDCLRKCADACGASDPDQLRSTKLRKHIATMSQLINLSNNDREQLANFMGHDLAIHNEYYRLPDKTLQISRVSKILLAMESGKLHELKGKSLEEFDEFMPANLSDTELDEDTVTAENIIENSSE
;
A
#
# COMPACT_ATOMS: atom_id res chain seq x y z
N MET A 1 1.80 -8.93 13.42
CA MET A 1 0.48 -8.55 12.89
C MET A 1 -0.46 -9.75 12.79
N ILE A 2 -0.01 -10.91 12.28
CA ILE A 2 -0.79 -12.17 12.28
C ILE A 2 -1.35 -12.50 13.67
N LYS A 3 -0.55 -12.34 14.73
CA LYS A 3 -1.02 -12.51 16.12
C LYS A 3 -2.12 -11.51 16.53
N GLY A 4 -2.08 -10.26 16.05
CA GLY A 4 -3.07 -9.22 16.41
C GLY A 4 -4.39 -9.39 15.67
N LYS A 5 -4.33 -9.70 14.36
CA LYS A 5 -5.50 -10.07 13.54
C LYS A 5 -6.21 -11.29 14.14
N ASN A 6 -5.45 -12.34 14.44
CA ASN A 6 -6.01 -13.56 15.04
C ASN A 6 -6.59 -13.35 16.47
N VAL A 7 -6.10 -12.37 17.23
CA VAL A 7 -6.66 -12.04 18.57
C VAL A 7 -7.96 -11.26 18.43
N ILE A 8 -8.02 -10.34 17.47
CA ILE A 8 -9.24 -9.61 17.12
C ILE A 8 -10.28 -10.61 16.59
N GLU A 9 -9.97 -11.41 15.59
CA GLU A 9 -10.92 -12.39 15.00
C GLU A 9 -11.43 -13.44 15.99
N LYS A 10 -10.73 -13.67 17.12
CA LYS A 10 -11.15 -14.55 18.21
C LYS A 10 -12.10 -13.91 19.23
N GLY A 11 -12.59 -12.69 18.98
CA GLY A 11 -13.60 -12.05 19.84
C GLY A 11 -13.06 -11.24 21.02
N LEU A 12 -11.74 -11.12 21.18
CA LEU A 12 -11.10 -10.40 22.29
C LEU A 12 -10.72 -8.96 21.87
N TYR A 13 -11.74 -8.15 21.57
CA TYR A 13 -11.58 -6.76 21.11
C TYR A 13 -11.42 -5.79 22.28
N THR A 14 -10.22 -5.70 22.86
CA THR A 14 -9.95 -4.63 23.83
C THR A 14 -9.47 -3.36 23.13
N LYS A 15 -9.67 -2.21 23.77
CA LYS A 15 -9.13 -0.91 23.31
C LYS A 15 -7.61 -0.95 23.15
N ASP A 16 -6.91 -1.71 24.00
CA ASP A 16 -5.46 -1.88 23.93
C ASP A 16 -5.03 -2.72 22.73
N THR A 17 -5.76 -3.80 22.41
CA THR A 17 -5.53 -4.60 21.21
C THR A 17 -5.78 -3.74 19.96
N TYR A 18 -6.90 -3.01 19.90
CA TYR A 18 -7.21 -2.09 18.82
C TYR A 18 -6.10 -1.05 18.62
N LYS A 19 -5.71 -0.36 19.70
CA LYS A 19 -4.61 0.60 19.70
C LYS A 19 -3.32 -0.01 19.15
N THR A 20 -2.94 -1.19 19.63
CA THR A 20 -1.71 -1.87 19.20
C THR A 20 -1.75 -2.22 17.72
N VAL A 21 -2.89 -2.75 17.23
CA VAL A 21 -3.05 -3.08 15.81
C VAL A 21 -3.04 -1.82 14.95
N CYS A 22 -3.72 -0.75 15.35
CA CYS A 22 -3.65 0.55 14.66
C CYS A 22 -2.22 1.08 14.57
N GLN A 23 -1.47 1.10 15.69
CA GLN A 23 -0.10 1.62 15.72
C GLN A 23 0.85 0.80 14.82
N CYS A 24 0.75 -0.52 14.87
CA CYS A 24 1.55 -1.40 14.03
C CYS A 24 1.17 -1.27 12.55
N LEU A 25 -0.12 -1.25 12.23
CA LEU A 25 -0.63 -1.15 10.86
C LEU A 25 -0.26 0.18 10.21
N LEU A 26 -0.44 1.27 10.95
CA LEU A 26 -0.03 2.60 10.52
C LEU A 26 1.47 2.64 10.21
N SER A 27 2.30 2.06 11.09
CA SER A 27 3.75 2.00 10.88
C SER A 27 4.13 1.20 9.64
N GLN A 28 3.49 0.05 9.41
CA GLN A 28 3.76 -0.78 8.22
C GLN A 28 3.32 -0.11 6.92
N ILE A 29 2.16 0.57 6.90
CA ILE A 29 1.72 1.30 5.71
C ILE A 29 2.69 2.45 5.41
N ILE A 30 3.15 3.18 6.43
CA ILE A 30 4.17 4.23 6.26
C ILE A 30 5.48 3.64 5.74
N LEU A 31 5.91 2.51 6.32
CA LEU A 31 7.14 1.82 5.94
C LEU A 31 7.07 1.38 4.47
N LEU A 32 6.09 0.56 4.10
CA LEU A 32 5.92 0.04 2.74
C LEU A 32 5.86 1.16 1.70
N ASN A 33 5.01 2.16 1.94
CA ASN A 33 4.77 3.22 0.96
C ASN A 33 5.80 4.36 1.02
N ARG A 34 6.74 4.33 1.98
CA ARG A 34 7.71 5.41 2.27
C ARG A 34 7.04 6.80 2.35
N ARG A 35 5.79 6.84 2.84
CA ARG A 35 4.93 8.03 2.89
C ARG A 35 5.28 8.95 4.05
N ARG A 36 4.81 10.20 3.98
CA ARG A 36 4.88 11.07 5.17
C ARG A 36 3.89 10.55 6.20
N SER A 37 4.31 10.44 7.46
CA SER A 37 3.44 9.97 8.53
C SER A 37 2.13 10.75 8.61
N GLY A 38 2.17 12.06 8.37
CA GLY A 38 1.00 12.93 8.38
C GLY A 38 -0.02 12.67 7.27
N GLU A 39 0.40 12.08 6.14
CA GLU A 39 -0.51 11.68 5.06
C GLU A 39 -1.26 10.40 5.48
N VAL A 40 -0.54 9.42 6.05
CA VAL A 40 -1.11 8.11 6.41
C VAL A 40 -1.95 8.14 7.69
N GLU A 41 -1.59 8.96 8.68
CA GLU A 41 -2.37 9.06 9.93
C GLU A 41 -3.78 9.65 9.72
N ARG A 42 -3.96 10.43 8.63
CA ARG A 42 -5.22 11.11 8.28
C ARG A 42 -6.03 10.40 7.19
N ILE A 43 -5.74 9.12 6.91
CA ILE A 43 -6.52 8.36 5.94
C ILE A 43 -7.95 8.23 6.45
N LYS A 44 -8.91 8.61 5.60
CA LYS A 44 -10.34 8.47 5.91
C LYS A 44 -10.86 7.10 5.53
N VAL A 45 -11.89 6.65 6.24
CA VAL A 45 -12.63 5.42 5.89
C VAL A 45 -13.20 5.54 4.48
N THR A 46 -13.76 6.69 4.12
CA THR A 46 -14.31 6.96 2.78
C THR A 46 -13.25 6.80 1.69
N ASP A 47 -12.05 7.36 1.87
CA ASP A 47 -10.96 7.27 0.87
C ASP A 47 -10.58 5.81 0.56
N TYR A 48 -10.71 4.92 1.55
CA TYR A 48 -10.45 3.50 1.41
C TYR A 48 -11.64 2.71 0.84
N LEU A 49 -12.87 3.08 1.19
CA LEU A 49 -14.08 2.43 0.67
C LEU A 49 -14.37 2.82 -0.78
N ASP A 50 -14.11 4.09 -1.13
CA ASP A 50 -14.20 4.64 -2.49
C ASP A 50 -13.01 4.22 -3.38
N ARG A 51 -12.19 3.27 -2.90
CA ARG A 51 -11.10 2.74 -3.70
C ARG A 51 -11.67 2.19 -5.00
N ASP A 52 -11.03 2.58 -6.08
CA ASP A 52 -11.46 2.19 -7.39
C ASP A 52 -11.26 0.68 -7.55
N LYS A 53 -12.35 -0.06 -7.73
CA LYS A 53 -12.34 -1.51 -8.02
C LYS A 53 -12.05 -1.79 -9.49
N ASN A 54 -11.66 -0.77 -10.27
CA ASN A 54 -11.41 -0.81 -11.70
C ASN A 54 -10.91 -2.18 -12.17
N LYS A 55 -11.67 -2.78 -13.10
CA LYS A 55 -11.26 -3.96 -13.84
C LYS A 55 -9.94 -3.65 -14.56
N MET A 56 -8.93 -4.47 -14.26
CA MET A 56 -7.66 -4.44 -14.96
C MET A 56 -7.91 -4.65 -16.46
N GLN A 57 -7.23 -3.90 -17.30
CA GLN A 57 -7.35 -4.07 -18.75
C GLN A 57 -6.62 -5.37 -19.14
N ASN A 58 -7.34 -6.29 -19.80
CA ASN A 58 -6.82 -7.61 -20.16
C ASN A 58 -5.54 -7.52 -21.02
N GLU A 59 -5.46 -6.56 -21.94
CA GLU A 59 -4.26 -6.36 -22.78
C GLU A 59 -3.02 -5.98 -21.97
N ILE A 60 -3.19 -5.18 -20.92
CA ILE A 60 -2.08 -4.78 -20.05
C ILE A 60 -1.64 -5.96 -19.20
N LEU A 61 -2.59 -6.73 -18.66
CA LEU A 61 -2.30 -7.95 -17.90
C LEU A 61 -1.46 -8.94 -18.72
N GLN A 62 -1.76 -9.11 -20.01
CA GLN A 62 -1.00 -9.98 -20.91
C GLN A 62 0.44 -9.50 -21.15
N SER A 63 0.71 -8.20 -20.97
CA SER A 63 2.06 -7.62 -21.12
C SER A 63 2.93 -7.74 -19.87
N LEU A 64 2.35 -8.12 -18.72
CA LEU A 64 3.06 -8.21 -17.45
C LEU A 64 3.86 -9.51 -17.33
N THR A 65 4.99 -9.45 -16.65
CA THR A 65 5.65 -10.66 -16.14
C THR A 65 4.76 -11.38 -15.11
N GLU A 66 5.00 -12.65 -14.86
CA GLU A 66 4.21 -13.43 -13.89
C GLU A 66 4.21 -12.78 -12.49
N VAL A 67 5.36 -12.29 -12.04
CA VAL A 67 5.50 -11.57 -10.79
C VAL A 67 4.70 -10.27 -10.80
N GLU A 68 4.76 -9.50 -11.88
CA GLU A 68 4.01 -8.24 -12.01
C GLU A 68 2.51 -8.45 -12.05
N ALA A 69 2.04 -9.49 -12.76
CA ALA A 69 0.63 -9.88 -12.80
C ALA A 69 0.15 -10.22 -11.38
N ARG A 70 0.90 -11.05 -10.64
CA ARG A 70 0.59 -11.39 -9.25
C ARG A 70 0.57 -10.17 -8.33
N LEU A 71 1.56 -9.28 -8.43
CA LEU A 71 1.60 -8.04 -7.66
C LEU A 71 0.39 -7.17 -7.95
N SER A 72 0.03 -7.03 -9.23
CA SER A 72 -1.12 -6.21 -9.63
C SER A 72 -2.47 -6.78 -9.19
N LYS A 73 -2.62 -8.11 -9.08
CA LYS A 73 -3.81 -8.78 -8.55
C LYS A 73 -3.89 -8.69 -7.02
N ASN A 74 -2.75 -8.87 -6.33
CA ASN A 74 -2.72 -9.01 -4.87
C ASN A 74 -2.62 -7.66 -4.13
N PHE A 75 -2.04 -6.63 -4.75
CA PHE A 75 -1.91 -5.33 -4.11
C PHE A 75 -3.12 -4.46 -4.38
N VAL A 76 -3.59 -3.80 -3.33
CA VAL A 76 -4.68 -2.83 -3.43
C VAL A 76 -4.11 -1.43 -3.43
N ARG A 77 -4.55 -0.61 -4.40
CA ARG A 77 -4.22 0.80 -4.50
C ARG A 77 -5.46 1.66 -4.30
N PHE A 78 -5.34 2.66 -3.43
CA PHE A 78 -6.35 3.71 -3.28
C PHE A 78 -5.68 5.08 -3.22
N VAL A 79 -6.46 6.15 -3.34
CA VAL A 79 -5.94 7.52 -3.41
C VAL A 79 -6.49 8.32 -2.23
N ILE A 80 -5.59 8.93 -1.46
CA ILE A 80 -5.91 9.76 -0.31
C ILE A 80 -5.65 11.23 -0.62
N ARG A 81 -6.25 12.14 0.13
CA ARG A 81 -6.07 13.58 -0.08
C ARG A 81 -4.75 14.06 0.51
N GLY A 82 -3.83 14.51 -0.35
CA GLY A 82 -2.57 15.14 0.04
C GLY A 82 -2.68 16.66 0.25
N LYS A 83 -1.52 17.29 0.51
CA LYS A 83 -1.42 18.75 0.58
C LYS A 83 -1.89 19.39 -0.72
N LYS A 84 -2.53 20.57 -0.62
CA LYS A 84 -3.08 21.33 -1.75
C LYS A 84 -4.11 20.57 -2.60
N GLY A 85 -4.74 19.53 -2.05
CA GLY A 85 -5.77 18.76 -2.76
C GLY A 85 -5.24 17.76 -3.79
N ARG A 86 -3.93 17.57 -3.91
CA ARG A 86 -3.35 16.54 -4.80
C ARG A 86 -3.66 15.15 -4.25
N GLY A 87 -4.13 14.25 -5.12
CA GLY A 87 -4.31 12.84 -4.78
C GLY A 87 -2.97 12.15 -4.55
N VAL A 88 -2.88 11.35 -3.48
CA VAL A 88 -1.68 10.60 -3.10
C VAL A 88 -2.02 9.11 -3.10
N PRO A 89 -1.40 8.28 -3.94
CA PRO A 89 -1.69 6.85 -3.97
C PRO A 89 -1.11 6.13 -2.74
N VAL A 90 -1.81 5.11 -2.24
CA VAL A 90 -1.35 4.23 -1.17
C VAL A 90 -1.55 2.79 -1.61
N LEU A 91 -0.50 1.99 -1.49
CA LEU A 91 -0.45 0.56 -1.76
C LEU A 91 -0.61 -0.23 -0.46
N LEU A 92 -1.36 -1.32 -0.54
CA LEU A 92 -1.59 -2.27 0.55
C LEU A 92 -1.30 -3.68 0.05
N THR A 93 -0.58 -4.45 0.85
CA THR A 93 -0.52 -5.90 0.68
C THR A 93 -1.86 -6.52 1.12
N PRO A 94 -2.17 -7.78 0.72
CA PRO A 94 -3.37 -8.48 1.17
C PRO A 94 -3.55 -8.47 2.69
N ILE A 95 -2.46 -8.70 3.43
CA ILE A 95 -2.46 -8.73 4.90
C ILE A 95 -2.84 -7.35 5.48
N LEU A 96 -2.28 -6.26 4.92
CA LEU A 96 -2.59 -4.91 5.38
C LEU A 96 -4.05 -4.54 5.08
N LYS A 97 -4.53 -4.89 3.87
CA LYS A 97 -5.93 -4.72 3.45
C LYS A 97 -6.86 -5.43 4.41
N ASP A 98 -6.66 -6.73 4.66
CA ASP A 98 -7.57 -7.48 5.53
C ASP A 98 -7.56 -6.95 6.96
N THR A 99 -6.39 -6.52 7.45
CA THR A 99 -6.29 -5.92 8.77
C THR A 99 -7.04 -4.58 8.83
N LEU A 100 -7.01 -3.76 7.76
CA LEU A 100 -7.81 -2.54 7.67
C LEU A 100 -9.30 -2.84 7.68
N ASP A 101 -9.76 -3.83 6.91
CA ASP A 101 -11.17 -4.23 6.88
C ASP A 101 -11.66 -4.64 8.27
N VAL A 102 -10.86 -5.45 8.97
CA VAL A 102 -11.15 -5.85 10.36
C VAL A 102 -11.21 -4.63 11.29
N LEU A 103 -10.24 -3.71 11.21
CA LEU A 103 -10.25 -2.49 12.03
C LEU A 103 -11.47 -1.60 11.77
N ILE A 104 -11.93 -1.53 10.52
CA ILE A 104 -13.12 -0.75 10.13
C ILE A 104 -14.38 -1.40 10.71
N ASN A 105 -14.47 -2.73 10.66
CA ASN A 105 -15.65 -3.46 11.14
C ASN A 105 -15.83 -3.38 12.67
N ILE A 106 -14.75 -3.29 13.45
CA ILE A 106 -14.82 -3.28 14.92
C ILE A 106 -14.87 -1.87 15.53
N ARG A 107 -14.91 -0.80 14.72
CA ARG A 107 -14.84 0.61 15.19
C ARG A 107 -15.86 0.91 16.30
N SER A 108 -17.12 0.58 16.06
CA SER A 108 -18.21 0.83 17.00
C SER A 108 -18.05 0.02 18.29
N SER A 109 -17.51 -1.21 18.19
CA SER A 109 -17.28 -2.09 19.34
C SER A 109 -16.17 -1.63 20.28
N VAL A 110 -15.29 -0.72 19.84
CA VAL A 110 -14.18 -0.18 20.64
C VAL A 110 -14.33 1.30 20.96
N ASP A 111 -15.56 1.82 20.86
CA ASP A 111 -15.95 3.21 21.17
C ASP A 111 -15.29 4.28 20.27
N VAL A 112 -15.01 3.95 19.01
CA VAL A 112 -14.69 4.99 18.02
C VAL A 112 -15.98 5.72 17.65
N LEU A 113 -15.99 7.05 17.80
CA LEU A 113 -17.15 7.86 17.45
C LEU A 113 -17.42 7.80 15.95
N GLU A 114 -18.69 7.71 15.57
CA GLU A 114 -19.12 7.71 14.17
C GLU A 114 -18.74 8.99 13.44
N SER A 115 -18.68 10.11 14.17
CA SER A 115 -18.22 11.41 13.64
C SER A 115 -16.74 11.45 13.27
N ASN A 116 -15.92 10.50 13.77
CA ASN A 116 -14.50 10.45 13.45
C ASN A 116 -14.27 9.75 12.09
N PRO A 117 -13.79 10.48 11.06
CA PRO A 117 -13.70 9.92 9.71
C PRO A 117 -12.46 9.06 9.49
N TYR A 118 -11.50 9.05 10.41
CA TYR A 118 -10.18 8.48 10.19
C TYR A 118 -10.14 6.98 10.49
N ILE A 119 -9.40 6.21 9.69
CA ILE A 119 -9.22 4.77 9.94
C ILE A 119 -8.49 4.52 11.27
N PHE A 120 -7.39 5.25 11.50
CA PHE A 120 -6.56 5.15 12.71
C PHE A 120 -7.06 6.06 13.84
N ALA A 121 -8.37 6.08 14.05
CA ALA A 121 -9.03 6.91 15.05
C ALA A 121 -8.67 6.49 16.48
N ILE A 122 -8.64 7.46 17.38
CA ILE A 122 -8.55 7.20 18.83
C ILE A 122 -9.98 7.09 19.38
N PRO A 123 -10.31 6.03 20.14
CA PRO A 123 -11.62 5.91 20.81
C PRO A 123 -12.02 7.16 21.59
N PHE A 124 -13.31 7.48 21.62
CA PHE A 124 -13.91 8.66 22.26
C PHE A 124 -13.45 10.03 21.73
N THR A 125 -12.77 10.10 20.59
CA THR A 125 -12.32 11.37 20.01
C THR A 125 -13.06 11.68 18.71
N VAL A 126 -13.42 12.94 18.50
CA VAL A 126 -14.12 13.40 17.29
C VAL A 126 -13.18 13.42 16.08
N GLU A 127 -11.92 13.85 16.26
CA GLU A 127 -10.93 13.93 15.16
C GLU A 127 -9.55 13.36 15.55
N GLY A 128 -9.45 12.68 16.70
CA GLY A 128 -8.18 12.16 17.19
C GLY A 128 -7.70 10.97 16.35
N THR A 129 -6.41 10.98 16.01
CA THR A 129 -5.73 9.91 15.28
C THR A 129 -4.43 9.54 15.96
N TYR A 130 -4.02 8.27 15.83
CA TYR A 130 -2.69 7.86 16.26
C TYR A 130 -1.62 8.53 15.41
N ARG A 131 -0.68 9.21 16.06
CA ARG A 131 0.40 9.94 15.38
C ARG A 131 1.39 8.97 14.75
N GLY A 132 1.54 9.02 13.43
CA GLY A 132 2.39 8.04 12.72
C GLY A 132 3.87 8.15 13.07
N THR A 133 4.34 9.35 13.44
CA THR A 133 5.72 9.56 13.92
C THR A 133 5.99 8.80 15.22
N ASP A 134 5.03 8.83 16.17
CA ASP A 134 5.19 8.17 17.46
C ASP A 134 5.04 6.65 17.32
N CYS A 135 4.16 6.19 16.43
CA CYS A 135 4.01 4.78 16.11
C CYS A 135 5.30 4.20 15.50
N LEU A 136 5.87 4.87 14.50
CA LEU A 136 7.16 4.46 13.91
C LEU A 136 8.27 4.43 14.96
N ARG A 137 8.33 5.44 15.84
CA ARG A 137 9.34 5.48 16.90
C ARG A 137 9.24 4.25 17.80
N LYS A 138 8.05 4.01 18.34
CA LYS A 138 7.76 2.87 19.19
C LYS A 138 8.07 1.52 18.50
N CYS A 139 7.71 1.37 17.23
CA CYS A 139 7.98 0.15 16.48
C CYS A 139 9.48 -0.05 16.21
N ALA A 140 10.21 1.03 15.89
CA ALA A 140 11.65 0.98 15.65
C ALA A 140 12.43 0.61 16.91
N ASP A 141 12.04 1.17 18.05
CA ASP A 141 12.69 0.88 19.33
C ASP A 141 12.39 -0.56 19.79
N ALA A 142 11.19 -1.07 19.47
CA ALA A 142 10.75 -2.43 19.82
C ALA A 142 11.25 -3.53 18.87
N CYS A 143 11.70 -3.21 17.65
CA CYS A 143 12.09 -4.22 16.67
C CYS A 143 13.54 -4.70 16.79
N GLY A 144 14.33 -4.11 17.70
CA GLY A 144 15.74 -4.50 17.91
C GLY A 144 16.67 -4.05 16.78
N ALA A 145 16.30 -3.00 16.03
CA ALA A 145 17.17 -2.43 15.01
C ALA A 145 18.47 -1.90 15.63
N SER A 146 19.59 -2.04 14.92
CA SER A 146 20.90 -1.53 15.35
C SER A 146 20.91 0.00 15.49
N ASP A 147 20.20 0.69 14.60
CA ASP A 147 19.99 2.13 14.65
C ASP A 147 18.50 2.48 14.41
N PRO A 148 17.67 2.51 15.47
CA PRO A 148 16.25 2.84 15.39
C PRO A 148 15.98 4.25 14.82
N ASP A 149 16.93 5.18 14.92
CA ASP A 149 16.79 6.55 14.43
C ASP A 149 16.84 6.67 12.90
N GLN A 150 17.26 5.63 12.19
CA GLN A 150 17.10 5.57 10.73
C GLN A 150 15.70 5.17 10.30
N LEU A 151 14.90 4.55 11.17
CA LEU A 151 13.54 4.08 10.88
C LEU A 151 12.48 5.17 11.10
N ARG A 152 12.80 6.40 10.70
CA ARG A 152 11.91 7.57 10.81
C ARG A 152 11.36 7.92 9.42
N SER A 153 10.11 8.39 9.34
CA SER A 153 9.43 8.67 8.06
C SER A 153 10.25 9.57 7.11
N THR A 154 10.93 10.59 7.63
CA THR A 154 11.79 11.49 6.82
C THR A 154 13.04 10.79 6.28
N LYS A 155 13.64 9.89 7.06
CA LYS A 155 14.83 9.11 6.70
C LYS A 155 14.48 8.03 5.68
N LEU A 156 13.37 7.31 5.88
CA LEU A 156 12.82 6.36 4.93
C LEU A 156 12.52 7.00 3.57
N ARG A 157 12.03 8.25 3.55
CA ARG A 157 11.80 9.00 2.32
C ARG A 157 13.10 9.42 1.61
N LYS A 158 14.15 9.77 2.37
CA LYS A 158 15.48 10.02 1.80
C LYS A 158 16.09 8.73 1.24
N HIS A 159 15.93 7.63 1.97
CA HIS A 159 16.40 6.32 1.56
C HIS A 159 15.86 5.93 0.18
N ILE A 160 14.54 5.99 -0.06
CA ILE A 160 13.98 5.66 -1.39
C ILE A 160 14.53 6.55 -2.51
N ALA A 161 14.75 7.84 -2.26
CA ALA A 161 15.32 8.76 -3.25
C ALA A 161 16.79 8.43 -3.57
N THR A 162 17.57 7.97 -2.60
CA THR A 162 18.94 7.49 -2.83
C THR A 162 18.94 6.14 -3.53
N MET A 163 18.08 5.21 -3.11
CA MET A 163 17.95 3.88 -3.71
C MET A 163 17.60 3.96 -5.20
N SER A 164 16.67 4.84 -5.58
CA SER A 164 16.27 5.02 -6.98
C SER A 164 17.37 5.63 -7.87
N GLN A 165 18.46 6.15 -7.29
CA GLN A 165 19.65 6.57 -8.04
C GLN A 165 20.65 5.43 -8.25
N LEU A 166 20.63 4.40 -7.40
CA LEU A 166 21.57 3.27 -7.45
C LEU A 166 21.08 2.12 -8.32
N ILE A 167 19.77 2.01 -8.50
CA ILE A 167 19.11 0.96 -9.29
C ILE A 167 18.96 1.46 -10.74
N ASN A 168 19.13 0.56 -11.71
CA ASN A 168 19.01 0.88 -13.13
C ASN A 168 17.54 0.86 -13.58
N LEU A 169 16.75 1.85 -13.12
CA LEU A 169 15.36 2.03 -13.52
C LEU A 169 15.26 2.75 -14.87
N SER A 170 14.36 2.28 -15.74
CA SER A 170 14.02 3.00 -16.97
C SER A 170 13.44 4.39 -16.67
N ASN A 171 13.48 5.31 -17.64
CA ASN A 171 12.90 6.66 -17.47
C ASN A 171 11.41 6.57 -17.08
N ASN A 172 10.67 5.64 -17.68
CA ASN A 172 9.27 5.39 -17.36
C ASN A 172 9.10 4.89 -15.90
N ASP A 173 9.91 3.95 -15.44
CA ASP A 173 9.82 3.43 -14.06
C ASP A 173 10.21 4.50 -13.02
N ARG A 174 11.20 5.33 -13.33
CA ARG A 174 11.58 6.48 -12.49
C ARG A 174 10.43 7.48 -12.38
N GLU A 175 9.77 7.76 -13.50
CA GLU A 175 8.61 8.64 -13.54
C GLU A 175 7.44 8.05 -12.75
N GLN A 176 7.15 6.76 -12.92
CA GLN A 176 6.13 6.06 -12.11
C GLN A 176 6.40 6.16 -10.62
N LEU A 177 7.65 5.91 -10.21
CA LEU A 177 8.05 5.99 -8.82
C LEU A 177 7.98 7.42 -8.27
N ALA A 178 8.41 8.42 -9.05
CA ALA A 178 8.37 9.83 -8.65
C ALA A 178 6.93 10.35 -8.51
N ASN A 179 6.08 10.05 -9.51
CA ASN A 179 4.65 10.36 -9.50
C ASN A 179 3.97 9.70 -8.30
N PHE A 180 4.27 8.42 -8.06
CA PHE A 180 3.80 7.73 -6.87
C PHE A 180 4.27 8.45 -5.62
N MET A 181 5.56 8.74 -5.44
CA MET A 181 6.09 9.44 -4.26
C MET A 181 5.55 10.88 -4.08
N GLY A 182 4.84 11.43 -5.07
CA GLY A 182 4.26 12.78 -5.01
C GLY A 182 5.31 13.87 -5.19
N HIS A 183 6.37 13.57 -5.94
CA HIS A 183 7.29 14.58 -6.46
C HIS A 183 6.72 15.11 -7.78
N ASP A 184 6.80 16.42 -7.99
CA ASP A 184 6.64 16.98 -9.33
C ASP A 184 7.92 16.70 -10.11
N LEU A 185 7.82 15.84 -11.11
CA LEU A 185 8.70 15.96 -12.26
C LEU A 185 8.21 17.18 -13.03
N ALA A 186 8.76 18.34 -12.68
CA ALA A 186 8.68 19.49 -13.57
C ALA A 186 9.33 19.07 -14.89
N ILE A 187 8.59 19.28 -15.99
CA ILE A 187 9.02 19.20 -17.39
C ILE A 187 8.92 17.80 -18.03
N HIS A 188 7.71 17.37 -18.42
CA HIS A 188 7.29 17.25 -19.82
C HIS A 188 5.81 16.83 -19.89
N ASN A 189 4.91 17.81 -19.71
CA ASN A 189 3.60 17.70 -20.34
C ASN A 189 3.85 17.85 -21.85
N GLU A 190 3.56 16.82 -22.63
CA GLU A 190 2.81 17.04 -23.87
C GLU A 190 2.20 15.77 -24.46
N TYR A 191 2.77 14.59 -24.27
CA TYR A 191 2.17 13.36 -24.79
C TYR A 191 2.68 12.17 -23.98
N TYR A 192 1.89 11.63 -23.05
CA TYR A 192 1.72 10.19 -22.84
C TYR A 192 1.00 9.91 -21.50
N ARG A 193 -0.22 9.37 -21.64
CA ARG A 193 -0.87 8.36 -20.80
C ARG A 193 -0.66 8.48 -19.29
N LEU A 194 -1.76 8.82 -18.57
CA LEU A 194 -1.92 8.37 -17.19
C LEU A 194 -1.48 6.90 -17.13
N PRO A 195 -0.43 6.58 -16.36
CA PRO A 195 0.00 5.20 -16.27
C PRO A 195 -1.17 4.37 -15.78
N ASP A 196 -1.46 3.29 -16.51
CA ASP A 196 -2.51 2.38 -16.10
C ASP A 196 -2.23 1.97 -14.65
N LYS A 197 -3.26 2.05 -13.80
CA LYS A 197 -3.14 1.77 -12.36
C LYS A 197 -2.50 0.40 -12.14
N THR A 198 -2.77 -0.54 -13.04
CA THR A 198 -2.21 -1.90 -13.07
C THR A 198 -0.69 -1.88 -13.19
N LEU A 199 -0.14 -1.15 -14.17
CA LEU A 199 1.31 -1.01 -14.38
C LEU A 199 1.97 -0.27 -13.22
N GLN A 200 1.31 0.76 -12.70
CA GLN A 200 1.82 1.48 -11.54
C GLN A 200 1.86 0.57 -10.31
N ILE A 201 0.82 -0.24 -10.07
CA ILE A 201 0.78 -1.18 -8.94
C ILE A 201 1.90 -2.20 -9.09
N SER A 202 2.02 -2.88 -10.22
CA SER A 202 3.01 -3.96 -10.39
C SER A 202 4.44 -3.44 -10.22
N ARG A 203 4.83 -2.45 -11.04
CA ARG A 203 6.19 -1.92 -11.11
C ARG A 203 6.59 -1.23 -9.80
N VAL A 204 5.74 -0.37 -9.23
CA VAL A 204 6.07 0.33 -7.98
C VAL A 204 6.07 -0.62 -6.78
N SER A 205 5.15 -1.59 -6.70
CA SER A 205 5.16 -2.57 -5.62
C SER A 205 6.44 -3.42 -5.66
N LYS A 206 6.87 -3.84 -6.86
CA LYS A 206 8.13 -4.57 -7.05
C LYS A 206 9.33 -3.78 -6.53
N ILE A 207 9.43 -2.49 -6.89
CA ILE A 207 10.49 -1.61 -6.40
C ILE A 207 10.45 -1.49 -4.87
N LEU A 208 9.28 -1.24 -4.28
CA LEU A 208 9.14 -1.04 -2.84
C LEU A 208 9.48 -2.30 -2.04
N LEU A 209 9.05 -3.48 -2.51
CA LEU A 209 9.36 -4.77 -1.89
C LEU A 209 10.85 -5.10 -2.00
N ALA A 210 11.47 -4.88 -3.16
CA ALA A 210 12.91 -5.07 -3.32
C ALA A 210 13.69 -4.17 -2.35
N MET A 211 13.28 -2.91 -2.19
CA MET A 211 13.88 -1.99 -1.21
C MET A 211 13.61 -2.38 0.26
N GLU A 212 12.55 -3.15 0.54
CA GLU A 212 12.25 -3.67 1.88
C GLU A 212 13.06 -4.93 2.21
N SER A 213 13.53 -5.68 1.21
CA SER A 213 14.36 -6.88 1.40
C SER A 213 15.69 -6.63 2.13
N GLY A 214 16.15 -5.37 2.18
CA GLY A 214 17.44 -5.00 2.78
C GLY A 214 18.67 -5.36 1.95
N LYS A 215 18.50 -5.99 0.78
CA LYS A 215 19.58 -6.48 -0.08
C LYS A 215 20.05 -5.45 -1.11
N LEU A 216 20.20 -4.18 -0.72
CA LEU A 216 20.54 -3.09 -1.65
C LEU A 216 21.82 -3.36 -2.47
N HIS A 217 22.84 -3.93 -1.82
CA HIS A 217 24.12 -4.22 -2.49
C HIS A 217 23.95 -5.19 -3.68
N GLU A 218 22.96 -6.08 -3.62
CA GLU A 218 22.61 -7.00 -4.70
C GLU A 218 21.71 -6.35 -5.76
N LEU A 219 20.97 -5.29 -5.41
CA LEU A 219 20.09 -4.54 -6.33
C LEU A 219 20.85 -3.48 -7.15
N LYS A 220 22.07 -3.12 -6.75
CA LYS A 220 22.84 -2.06 -7.40
C LYS A 220 23.14 -2.45 -8.85
N GLY A 221 22.74 -1.61 -9.80
CA GLY A 221 22.96 -1.83 -11.24
C GLY A 221 22.02 -2.85 -11.89
N LYS A 222 21.21 -3.59 -11.12
CA LYS A 222 20.18 -4.49 -11.64
C LYS A 222 19.02 -3.71 -12.26
N SER A 223 18.42 -4.26 -13.31
CA SER A 223 17.16 -3.77 -13.88
C SER A 223 15.97 -4.21 -13.05
N LEU A 224 14.79 -3.65 -13.34
CA LEU A 224 13.57 -3.98 -12.61
C LEU A 224 13.11 -5.44 -12.86
N GLU A 225 13.42 -6.00 -14.01
CA GLU A 225 13.12 -7.38 -14.37
C GLU A 225 13.86 -8.35 -13.43
N GLU A 226 15.12 -8.06 -13.10
CA GLU A 226 15.97 -8.86 -12.21
C GLU A 226 15.55 -8.81 -10.72
N PHE A 227 14.48 -8.08 -10.38
CA PHE A 227 14.00 -7.95 -9.00
C PHE A 227 13.12 -9.11 -8.55
N ASP A 228 12.76 -10.04 -9.44
CA ASP A 228 11.88 -11.17 -9.13
C ASP A 228 12.41 -12.02 -7.97
N GLU A 229 13.74 -12.18 -7.89
CA GLU A 229 14.44 -12.93 -6.84
C GLU A 229 14.27 -12.34 -5.43
N PHE A 230 13.85 -11.07 -5.33
CA PHE A 230 13.70 -10.34 -4.07
C PHE A 230 12.26 -10.29 -3.60
N MET A 231 11.32 -10.87 -4.35
CA MET A 231 9.92 -10.91 -3.98
C MET A 231 9.67 -11.98 -2.91
N PRO A 232 8.84 -11.69 -1.89
CA PRO A 232 8.56 -12.66 -0.84
C PRO A 232 7.84 -13.90 -1.40
N ALA A 233 8.31 -15.08 -1.00
CA ALA A 233 7.78 -16.37 -1.45
C ALA A 233 6.27 -16.51 -1.24
N ASN A 234 5.67 -15.94 -0.19
CA ASN A 234 4.21 -16.02 0.02
C ASN A 234 3.36 -15.27 -1.05
N LEU A 235 3.97 -14.57 -2.01
CA LEU A 235 3.29 -14.10 -3.21
C LEU A 235 3.21 -15.19 -4.31
N SER A 236 3.85 -16.35 -4.12
CA SER A 236 3.84 -17.50 -5.04
C SER A 236 2.69 -18.47 -4.83
N ASP A 237 2.01 -18.42 -3.68
CA ASP A 237 1.09 -19.49 -3.26
C ASP A 237 -0.39 -19.09 -3.30
N THR A 238 -0.74 -17.91 -3.81
CA THR A 238 -2.13 -17.65 -4.23
C THR A 238 -2.29 -18.25 -5.62
N GLU A 239 -2.88 -19.43 -5.69
CA GLU A 239 -3.30 -20.10 -6.91
C GLU A 239 -3.92 -19.07 -7.87
N LEU A 240 -3.44 -19.10 -9.11
CA LEU A 240 -4.08 -18.43 -10.21
C LEU A 240 -5.47 -19.08 -10.35
N ASP A 241 -6.48 -18.55 -9.67
CA ASP A 241 -7.86 -18.90 -9.98
C ASP A 241 -8.13 -18.47 -11.43
N GLU A 242 -7.97 -19.43 -12.34
CA GLU A 242 -8.49 -19.42 -13.70
C GLU A 242 -10.01 -19.62 -13.62
N ASP A 243 -10.74 -18.60 -13.19
CA ASP A 243 -12.20 -18.51 -13.32
C ASP A 243 -12.54 -17.02 -13.13
N THR A 244 -13.04 -16.24 -14.09
CA THR A 244 -13.97 -16.51 -15.17
C THR A 244 -13.76 -15.51 -16.32
N VAL A 245 -13.37 -15.97 -17.50
CA VAL A 245 -13.74 -15.31 -18.77
C VAL A 245 -14.58 -16.31 -19.54
N THR A 246 -15.89 -16.22 -19.39
CA THR A 246 -16.82 -16.65 -20.44
C THR A 246 -17.75 -15.48 -20.71
N ALA A 247 -17.40 -14.72 -21.73
CA ALA A 247 -18.32 -13.82 -22.39
C ALA A 247 -19.29 -14.70 -23.20
N GLU A 248 -20.46 -15.01 -22.63
CA GLU A 248 -21.62 -15.47 -23.39
C GLU A 248 -22.87 -15.26 -22.53
N ASN A 249 -23.69 -14.31 -22.99
CA ASN A 249 -25.14 -14.10 -22.75
C ASN A 249 -25.45 -12.60 -22.77
N ILE A 250 -25.27 -11.98 -23.94
CA ILE A 250 -26.18 -10.93 -24.38
C ILE A 250 -27.27 -11.66 -25.17
N ILE A 251 -28.51 -11.18 -25.03
CA ILE A 251 -29.71 -11.50 -25.80
C ILE A 251 -30.47 -12.75 -25.30
N GLU A 252 -31.41 -12.53 -24.39
CA GLU A 252 -32.82 -12.94 -24.54
C GLU A 252 -33.57 -12.63 -23.23
N ASN A 253 -34.29 -11.50 -23.22
CA ASN A 253 -35.59 -11.37 -22.55
C ASN A 253 -36.23 -10.06 -23.04
N SER A 254 -36.59 -10.08 -24.31
CA SER A 254 -37.65 -9.27 -24.88
C SER A 254 -38.61 -10.23 -25.56
N SER A 255 -39.55 -10.80 -24.81
CA SER A 255 -40.83 -11.37 -25.26
C SER A 255 -41.57 -11.96 -24.06
N GLU A 256 -42.86 -11.64 -23.99
CA GLU A 256 -43.91 -12.09 -23.07
C GLU A 256 -44.01 -11.42 -21.69
#